data_AF-A0A5J4P7Z3-F1
#
_entry.id   AF-A0A5J4P7Z3-F1
#
_cell.length_a   1.000
_cell.length_b   1.000
_cell.length_c   1.000
_cell.angle_alpha   90.00
_cell.angle_beta   90.00
_cell.angle_gamma   90.00
#
_symmetry.space_group_name_H-M   'P 1'
#
loop_
_entity.id
_entity.type
_entity.pdbx_description
1 polymer ?
#
loop_
_entity_poly.entity_id
_entity_poly.type
_entity_poly.pdbx_seq_one_letter_code
_entity_poly.pdbx_strand_id
1 'polypeptide(L)' 'LGKCLGDTLNSAFKAKIDSLVEAGAIGNSITYSCSYKHLEKYTGTKIAFDSITVDWLKKYEKAMLEEGKSYTTISM' A
#
# COMPACT_ATOMS: atom_id res chain seq x y z
N LEU A 1 -3.48 -27.12 4.55
CA LEU A 1 -3.80 -26.37 3.32
C LEU A 1 -2.96 -25.09 3.33
N GLY A 2 -1.87 -25.06 2.56
CA GLY A 2 -1.00 -23.89 2.44
C GLY A 2 -1.75 -22.77 1.74
N LYS A 3 -1.98 -21.65 2.46
CA LYS A 3 -2.42 -20.40 1.86
C LYS A 3 -1.26 -19.84 1.05
N CYS A 4 -1.09 -20.33 -0.18
CA CYS A 4 -0.40 -19.61 -1.24
C CYS A 4 -1.36 -18.50 -1.72
N LEU A 5 -1.70 -17.57 -0.82
CA LEU A 5 -2.38 -16.33 -1.18
C LEU A 5 -1.26 -15.48 -1.76
N GLY A 6 -1.23 -15.31 -3.08
CA GLY A 6 -0.15 -14.62 -3.79
C GLY A 6 0.42 -13.45 -2.99
N ASP A 7 1.66 -13.62 -2.55
CA ASP A 7 2.46 -12.73 -1.69
C ASP A 7 2.77 -11.43 -2.43
N THR A 8 1.74 -10.66 -2.75
CA THR A 8 1.86 -9.37 -3.39
C THR A 8 1.49 -8.24 -2.46
N LEU A 9 2.24 -7.15 -2.57
CA LEU A 9 2.03 -5.95 -1.77
C LEU A 9 0.58 -5.45 -1.88
N ASN A 10 0.02 -5.49 -3.09
CA ASN A 10 -1.37 -5.10 -3.37
C ASN A 10 -2.38 -5.93 -2.57
N SER A 11 -2.19 -7.25 -2.50
CA SER A 11 -3.10 -8.14 -1.78
C SER A 11 -3.06 -7.87 -0.27
N ALA A 12 -1.88 -7.57 0.27
CA ALA A 12 -1.71 -7.20 1.67
C ALA A 12 -2.34 -5.85 2.01
N PHE A 13 -2.18 -4.85 1.13
CA PHE A 13 -2.86 -3.56 1.28
C PHE A 13 -4.37 -3.74 1.31
N LYS A 14 -4.92 -4.51 0.37
CA LYS A 14 -6.36 -4.77 0.29
C LYS A 14 -6.88 -5.49 1.53
N ALA A 15 -6.17 -6.53 1.99
CA ALA A 15 -6.51 -7.22 3.23
C ALA A 15 -6.46 -6.30 4.47
N LYS A 16 -5.49 -5.37 4.52
CA LYS A 16 -5.39 -4.38 5.59
C LYS A 16 -6.54 -3.36 5.55
N ILE A 17 -6.90 -2.88 4.37
CA ILE A 17 -8.04 -1.98 4.16
C ILE A 17 -9.33 -2.66 4.61
N ASP A 18 -9.58 -3.89 4.17
CA ASP A 18 -10.77 -4.66 4.53
C ASP A 18 -10.83 -4.86 6.06
N SER A 19 -9.72 -5.24 6.68
CA SER A 19 -9.64 -5.38 8.14
C SER A 19 -9.91 -4.06 8.89
N LEU A 20 -9.46 -2.92 8.37
CA LEU A 20 -9.74 -1.60 8.94
C LEU A 20 -11.22 -1.22 8.78
N VAL A 21 -11.85 -1.58 7.65
CA VAL A 21 -13.28 -1.37 7.42
C VAL A 21 -14.10 -2.24 8.38
N GLU A 22 -13.76 -3.52 8.52
CA GLU A 22 -14.42 -4.44 9.46
C GLU A 22 -14.26 -3.98 10.92
N ALA A 23 -13.11 -3.40 11.27
CA ALA A 23 -12.86 -2.82 12.58
C ALA A 23 -13.57 -1.46 12.81
N GLY A 24 -14.28 -0.92 11.82
CA GLY A 24 -14.95 0.39 11.90
C GLY A 24 -14.00 1.59 11.82
N ALA A 25 -12.72 1.38 11.52
CA ALA A 25 -11.70 2.42 11.38
C ALA A 25 -11.72 3.04 9.98
N ILE A 26 -12.87 3.61 9.59
CA ILE A 26 -13.12 4.13 8.23
C ILE A 26 -12.15 5.24 7.83
N GLY A 27 -11.76 6.13 8.77
CA GLY A 27 -10.76 7.16 8.49
C GLY A 27 -9.41 6.57 8.06
N ASN A 28 -8.97 5.51 8.75
CA ASN A 28 -7.72 4.83 8.43
C ASN A 28 -7.86 4.02 7.13
N SER A 29 -8.99 3.35 6.90
CA SER A 29 -9.20 2.59 5.66
C SER A 29 -9.19 3.48 4.42
N ILE A 30 -9.70 4.71 4.51
CA ILE A 30 -9.64 5.71 3.42
C ILE A 30 -8.18 6.10 3.14
N THR A 31 -7.39 6.38 4.18
CA THR A 31 -5.96 6.70 4.04
C THR A 31 -5.22 5.57 3.33
N TYR A 32 -5.39 4.32 3.80
CA TYR A 32 -4.77 3.15 3.19
C TYR A 32 -5.27 2.90 1.76
N SER A 33 -6.55 3.15 1.46
CA SER A 33 -7.12 3.03 0.12
C SER A 33 -6.53 4.05 -0.86
N CYS A 34 -6.29 5.28 -0.39
CA CYS A 34 -5.61 6.29 -1.19
C CYS A 34 -4.18 5.87 -1.53
N SER A 35 -3.43 5.36 -0.54
CA SER A 35 -2.07 4.84 -0.76
C SER A 35 -2.06 3.63 -1.70
N TYR A 36 -3.04 2.73 -1.57
CA TYR A 36 -3.21 1.57 -2.45
C TYR A 36 -3.44 1.97 -3.91
N LYS A 37 -4.35 2.91 -4.19
CA LYS A 37 -4.58 3.41 -5.55
C LYS A 37 -3.33 4.03 -6.17
N HIS A 38 -2.54 4.71 -5.33
CA HIS A 38 -1.29 5.31 -5.74
C HIS A 38 -0.23 4.27 -6.07
N LEU A 39 -0.14 3.24 -5.23
CA LEU A 39 0.72 2.09 -5.45
C LEU A 39 0.36 1.36 -6.76
N GLU A 40 -0.93 1.17 -7.02
CA GLU A 40 -1.41 0.57 -8.28
C GLU A 40 -0.97 1.40 -9.50
N LYS A 41 -1.03 2.72 -9.40
CA LYS A 41 -0.60 3.64 -10.47
C LYS A 41 0.92 3.65 -10.68
N TYR A 42 1.70 3.58 -9.59
CA TYR A 42 3.17 3.66 -9.65
C TYR A 42 3.82 2.35 -10.08
N THR A 43 3.24 1.21 -9.72
CA THR A 43 3.92 -0.09 -9.75
C THR A 43 3.14 -1.19 -10.50
N GLY A 44 1.84 -0.99 -10.68
CA GLY A 44 0.90 -2.01 -11.13
C GLY A 44 0.27 -2.82 -10.00
N THR A 45 -0.31 -3.96 -10.37
CA THR A 45 -1.22 -4.75 -9.51
C THR A 45 -0.58 -5.99 -8.88
N LYS A 46 0.67 -6.33 -9.23
CA LYS A 46 1.34 -7.57 -8.82
C LYS A 46 2.81 -7.34 -8.48
N ILE A 47 3.08 -6.66 -7.37
CA ILE A 47 4.45 -6.58 -6.84
C ILE A 47 4.69 -7.72 -5.86
N ALA A 48 5.68 -8.56 -6.09
CA ALA A 48 6.13 -9.53 -5.10
C ALA A 48 6.83 -8.83 -3.93
N PHE A 49 6.59 -9.27 -2.69
CA PHE A 49 7.31 -8.73 -1.52
C PHE A 49 8.83 -8.83 -1.64
N ASP A 50 9.31 -9.88 -2.31
CA ASP A 50 10.74 -10.11 -2.56
C ASP A 50 11.38 -9.00 -3.41
N SER A 51 10.59 -8.31 -4.24
CA SER A 51 11.04 -7.19 -5.05
C SER A 51 11.05 -5.84 -4.29
N ILE A 52 10.49 -5.80 -3.09
CA ILE A 52 10.43 -4.60 -2.26
C ILE A 52 11.76 -4.47 -1.50
N THR A 53 12.63 -3.59 -2.00
CA THR A 53 13.90 -3.25 -1.33
C THR A 53 13.81 -1.89 -0.64
N VAL A 54 14.78 -1.56 0.22
CA VAL A 54 14.88 -0.23 0.85
C VAL A 54 14.97 0.88 -0.21
N ASP A 55 15.67 0.61 -1.32
CA ASP A 55 15.80 1.57 -2.42
C ASP A 55 14.46 1.79 -3.15
N TRP A 56 13.69 0.72 -3.30
CA TRP A 56 12.33 0.79 -3.82
C TRP A 56 11.41 1.62 -2.92
N LEU A 57 11.49 1.45 -1.59
CA LEU A 57 10.71 2.23 -0.63
C LEU A 57 11.04 3.73 -0.71
N LYS A 58 12.32 4.08 -0.84
CA LYS A 58 12.75 5.48 -1.02
C LYS A 58 12.22 6.09 -2.32
N LYS A 59 12.22 5.32 -3.41
CA LYS A 59 11.65 5.76 -4.70
C LYS A 59 10.15 5.96 -4.62
N TYR A 60 9.45 5.07 -3.92
CA TYR A 60 8.01 5.19 -3.69
C TYR A 60 7.67 6.41 -2.81
N GLU A 61 8.39 6.62 -1.70
CA GLU A 61 8.26 7.82 -0.85
C GLU A 61 8.46 9.09 -1.67
N LYS A 62 9.52 9.14 -2.49
CA LYS A 62 9.78 10.28 -3.37
C LYS A 62 8.64 10.49 -4.38
N ALA A 63 8.13 9.43 -5.01
CA ALA A 63 7.01 9.54 -5.94
C ALA A 63 5.74 10.08 -5.26
N MET A 64 5.46 9.66 -4.01
CA MET A 64 4.35 10.19 -3.22
C MET A 64 4.54 11.67 -2.91
N LEU A 65 5.76 12.10 -2.57
CA LEU A 65 6.09 13.51 -2.36
C LEU A 65 5.94 14.34 -3.64
N GLU A 66 6.34 13.81 -4.79
CA GLU A 66 6.21 14.47 -6.11
C GLU A 66 4.74 14.62 -6.54
N GLU A 67 3.86 13.68 -6.17
CA GLU A 67 2.41 13.84 -6.35
C GLU A 67 1.73 14.73 -5.27
N GLY A 68 2.51 15.36 -4.39
CA GLY A 68 2.02 16.34 -3.42
C GLY A 68 1.38 15.74 -2.16
N LYS A 69 1.63 14.46 -1.86
CA LYS A 69 1.18 13.84 -0.60
C LYS A 69 2.02 14.37 0.56
N SER A 70 1.36 14.71 1.66
CA SER A 70 2.04 15.14 2.88
C SER A 70 2.78 13.98 3.54
N TYR A 71 3.92 14.26 4.18
CA TYR A 71 4.70 13.27 4.94
C TYR A 71 3.88 12.49 5.97
N THR A 72 2.86 13.11 6.57
CA THR A 72 1.90 12.47 7.48
C THR A 72 1.07 11.36 6.81
N THR A 73 0.88 11.42 5.49
CA THR A 73 0.19 10.36 4.72
C THR A 73 1.17 9.26 4.30
N ILE A 74 2.44 9.60 4.10
CA ILE A 74 3.49 8.64 3.74
C ILE A 74 3.96 7.84 4.96
N SER A 75 3.87 8.44 6.15
CA SER A 75 4.27 7.82 7.43
C SER A 75 3.15 7.09 8.17
N MET A 76 1.89 7.13 7.68
CA MET A 76 0.71 6.45 8.28
C MET A 76 0.44 5.11 7.62
#